data_AF-A0A974WPC3-F1
#
_entry.id   AF-A0A974WPC3-F1
#
_cell.length_a   1.000
_cell.length_b   1.000
_cell.length_c   1.000
_cell.angle_alpha   90.00
_cell.angle_beta   90.00
_cell.angle_gamma   90.00
#
_symmetry.space_group_name_H-M   'P 1'
#
loop_
_entity.id
_entity.type
_entity.pdbx_description
1 polymer ?
#
loop_
_entity_poly.entity_id
_entity_poly.type
_entity_poly.pdbx_seq_one_letter_code
_entity_poly.pdbx_strand_id
1 'polypeptide(L)'
;MALGDIARQAIHAGTVVPRLYVAAVQAGLGPAGALEVLRLSRAALQIAAAQGRGVPGRANAMRHFMWQAVLTARFGVETARAIATAQESGSSARHDSRVDEHNNAVGQEYGATNAAELGGTDAMRRLVPVALAKWDSGELVWVTRR
;
A
#
# COMPACT_ATOMS: atom_id res chain seq x y z
N MET A 1 7.83 -13.73 -23.19
CA MET A 1 7.60 -12.66 -22.19
C MET A 1 6.97 -13.14 -20.89
N ALA A 2 6.10 -14.17 -20.88
CA ALA A 2 5.39 -14.64 -19.67
C ALA A 2 6.27 -15.22 -18.53
N LEU A 3 7.39 -15.89 -18.82
CA LEU A 3 8.26 -16.49 -17.79
C LEU A 3 8.98 -15.45 -16.90
N GLY A 4 9.34 -14.30 -17.46
CA GLY A 4 10.03 -13.23 -16.71
C GLY A 4 9.11 -12.55 -15.68
N ASP A 5 7.82 -12.44 -15.99
CA ASP A 5 6.82 -11.88 -15.08
C ASP A 5 6.47 -12.85 -13.95
N ILE A 6 6.39 -14.16 -14.25
CA ILE A 6 6.17 -15.20 -13.24
C ILE A 6 7.33 -15.25 -12.24
N ALA A 7 8.58 -15.21 -12.72
CA ALA A 7 9.75 -15.19 -11.84
C ALA A 7 9.81 -13.92 -10.96
N ARG A 8 9.46 -12.75 -11.53
CA ARG A 8 9.40 -11.49 -10.77
C ARG A 8 8.29 -11.49 -9.72
N GLN A 9 7.12 -12.04 -10.04
CA GLN A 9 6.02 -12.23 -9.09
C GLN A 9 6.39 -13.23 -7.98
N ALA A 10 7.10 -14.32 -8.31
CA ALA A 10 7.56 -15.31 -7.34
C ALA A 10 8.62 -14.75 -6.37
N ILE A 11 9.58 -13.95 -6.87
CA ILE A 11 10.57 -13.26 -6.02
C ILE A 11 9.91 -12.19 -5.14
N HIS A 12 8.95 -11.44 -5.70
CA HIS A 12 8.17 -10.47 -4.95
C HIS A 12 7.36 -11.16 -3.83
N ALA A 13 6.67 -12.26 -4.13
CA ALA A 13 5.96 -13.07 -3.13
C ALA A 13 6.92 -13.69 -2.09
N GLY A 14 8.09 -14.17 -2.52
CA GLY A 14 9.07 -14.82 -1.64
C GLY A 14 9.83 -13.87 -0.71
N THR A 15 9.82 -12.57 -0.97
CA THR A 15 10.58 -11.58 -0.17
C THR A 15 9.69 -10.53 0.51
N VAL A 16 8.58 -10.12 -0.10
CA VAL A 16 7.67 -9.12 0.47
C VAL A 16 6.77 -9.74 1.53
N VAL A 17 6.16 -10.89 1.25
CA VAL A 17 5.22 -11.53 2.20
C VAL A 17 5.88 -11.85 3.54
N PRO A 18 7.06 -12.49 3.61
CA PRO A 18 7.71 -12.73 4.89
C PRO A 18 8.08 -11.43 5.62
N ARG A 19 8.51 -10.40 4.88
CA ARG A 19 8.95 -9.14 5.47
C ARG A 19 7.81 -8.33 6.06
N LEU A 20 6.68 -8.22 5.37
CA LEU A 20 5.48 -7.57 5.90
C LEU A 20 4.94 -8.30 7.13
N TYR A 21 4.96 -9.64 7.10
CA TYR A 21 4.57 -10.45 8.25
C TYR A 21 5.47 -10.20 9.46
N VAL A 22 6.80 -10.25 9.27
CA VAL A 22 7.77 -9.98 10.34
C VAL A 22 7.61 -8.56 10.88
N ALA A 23 7.45 -7.56 10.01
CA ALA A 23 7.26 -6.17 10.43
C ALA A 23 5.97 -5.97 11.23
N ALA A 24 4.88 -6.62 10.83
CA ALA A 24 3.62 -6.61 11.57
C ALA A 24 3.79 -7.21 12.98
N VAL A 25 4.47 -8.36 13.09
CA VAL A 25 4.75 -9.01 14.37
C VAL A 25 5.67 -8.16 15.25
N GLN A 26 6.73 -7.58 14.68
CA GLN A 26 7.63 -6.68 15.40
C GLN A 26 6.94 -5.38 15.87
N ALA A 27 5.94 -4.92 15.14
CA ALA A 27 5.09 -3.79 15.51
C ALA A 27 4.01 -4.17 16.55
N GLY A 28 4.05 -5.38 17.12
CA GLY A 28 3.18 -5.84 18.20
C GLY A 28 1.88 -6.52 17.75
N LEU A 29 1.68 -6.75 16.44
CA LEU A 29 0.53 -7.51 15.97
C LEU A 29 0.73 -9.01 16.23
N GLY A 30 -0.32 -9.68 16.74
CA GLY A 30 -0.36 -11.14 16.78
C GLY A 30 -0.47 -11.76 15.37
N PRO A 31 -0.37 -13.10 15.23
CA PRO A 31 -0.44 -13.79 13.94
C PRO A 31 -1.67 -13.45 13.10
N ALA A 32 -2.84 -13.29 13.74
CA ALA A 32 -4.08 -12.90 13.06
C ALA A 32 -3.98 -11.51 12.41
N GLY A 33 -3.43 -10.53 13.13
CA GLY A 33 -3.20 -9.18 12.61
C GLY A 33 -2.16 -9.16 11.49
N ALA A 34 -1.09 -9.94 11.62
CA ALA A 34 -0.09 -10.07 10.57
C ALA A 34 -0.67 -10.69 9.27
N LEU A 35 -1.54 -11.70 9.38
CA LEU A 35 -2.26 -12.25 8.22
C LEU A 35 -3.24 -11.24 7.62
N GLU A 36 -3.87 -10.42 8.45
CA GLU A 36 -4.75 -9.35 7.98
C GLU A 36 -4.00 -8.29 7.18
N VAL A 37 -2.79 -7.89 7.61
CA VAL A 37 -1.90 -7.00 6.84
C VAL A 37 -1.65 -7.56 5.44
N LEU A 38 -1.39 -8.85 5.31
CA LEU A 38 -1.17 -9.50 4.01
C LEU A 38 -2.44 -9.52 3.14
N ARG A 39 -3.61 -9.77 3.76
CA ARG A 39 -4.90 -9.70 3.04
C ARG A 39 -5.18 -8.29 2.53
N LEU A 40 -4.93 -7.27 3.34
CA LEU A 40 -5.09 -5.86 2.97
C LEU A 40 -4.10 -5.46 1.86
N SER A 41 -2.85 -5.90 1.94
CA SER A 41 -1.85 -5.67 0.88
C SER A 41 -2.31 -6.26 -0.46
N ARG A 42 -2.79 -7.51 -0.46
CA ARG A 42 -3.36 -8.16 -1.65
C ARG A 42 -4.59 -7.42 -2.18
N ALA A 43 -5.51 -7.02 -1.30
CA ALA A 43 -6.72 -6.29 -1.70
C ALA A 43 -6.39 -4.94 -2.34
N ALA A 44 -5.46 -4.18 -1.76
CA ALA A 44 -4.99 -2.91 -2.31
C ALA A 44 -4.38 -3.10 -3.70
N LEU A 45 -3.51 -4.12 -3.87
CA LEU A 45 -2.90 -4.44 -5.16
C LEU A 45 -3.95 -4.76 -6.23
N GLN A 46 -4.91 -5.63 -5.93
CA GLN A 46 -5.94 -6.06 -6.88
C GLN A 46 -6.88 -4.91 -7.26
N ILE A 47 -7.35 -4.14 -6.28
CA ILE A 47 -8.28 -3.03 -6.51
C ILE A 47 -7.57 -1.90 -7.28
N ALA A 48 -6.36 -1.51 -6.88
CA ALA A 48 -5.62 -0.45 -7.54
C ALA A 48 -5.22 -0.82 -8.98
N ALA A 49 -4.86 -2.07 -9.24
CA ALA A 49 -4.59 -2.54 -10.61
C ALA A 49 -5.82 -2.44 -11.52
N ALA A 50 -7.01 -2.78 -10.99
CA ALA A 50 -8.25 -2.71 -11.75
C ALA A 50 -8.70 -1.26 -12.03
N GLN A 51 -8.59 -0.38 -11.03
CA GLN A 51 -9.11 0.99 -11.09
C GLN A 51 -8.11 2.01 -11.65
N GLY A 52 -6.80 1.77 -11.46
CA GLY A 52 -5.74 2.66 -11.91
C GLY A 52 -5.31 2.48 -13.36
N ARG A 53 -5.85 1.48 -14.08
CA ARG A 53 -5.43 1.11 -15.45
C ARG A 53 -5.46 2.27 -16.46
N GLY A 54 -4.60 2.21 -17.46
CA GLY A 54 -4.58 3.16 -18.58
C GLY A 54 -3.91 4.51 -18.30
N VAL A 55 -3.49 4.77 -17.06
CA VAL A 55 -2.75 5.99 -16.67
C VAL A 55 -1.44 5.57 -15.99
N PRO A 56 -0.26 6.01 -16.51
CA PRO A 56 1.02 5.72 -15.89
C PRO A 56 1.07 6.13 -14.41
N GLY A 57 1.61 5.26 -13.55
CA GLY A 57 1.81 5.55 -12.12
C GLY A 57 0.56 5.48 -11.23
N ARG A 58 -0.63 5.71 -11.78
CA ARG A 58 -1.88 5.82 -10.99
C ARG A 58 -2.17 4.60 -10.13
N ALA A 59 -2.06 3.39 -10.70
CA ALA A 59 -2.29 2.16 -9.95
C ALA A 59 -1.32 2.00 -8.76
N ASN A 60 -0.06 2.43 -8.90
CA ASN A 60 0.91 2.35 -7.80
C ASN A 60 0.56 3.37 -6.71
N ALA A 61 0.32 4.62 -7.10
CA ALA A 61 0.00 5.70 -6.18
C ALA A 61 -1.28 5.40 -5.36
N MET A 62 -2.34 4.93 -6.05
CA MET A 62 -3.57 4.49 -5.39
C MET A 62 -3.32 3.32 -4.44
N ARG A 63 -2.50 2.33 -4.82
CA ARG A 63 -2.18 1.17 -3.97
C ARG A 63 -1.57 1.62 -2.64
N HIS A 64 -0.54 2.46 -2.69
CA HIS A 64 0.16 2.96 -1.51
C HIS A 64 -0.76 3.76 -0.59
N PHE A 65 -1.50 4.72 -1.16
CA PHE A 65 -2.48 5.51 -0.42
C PHE A 65 -3.52 4.64 0.28
N MET A 66 -4.23 3.78 -0.48
CA MET A 66 -5.34 3.01 0.08
C MET A 66 -4.86 2.00 1.12
N TRP A 67 -3.73 1.34 0.85
CA TRP A 67 -3.17 0.36 1.77
C TRP A 67 -2.80 1.01 3.10
N GLN A 68 -2.09 2.13 3.07
CA GLN A 68 -1.67 2.83 4.28
C GLN A 68 -2.84 3.47 5.03
N ALA A 69 -3.85 3.98 4.34
CA ALA A 69 -5.07 4.49 4.99
C ALA A 69 -5.78 3.39 5.81
N VAL A 70 -5.96 2.20 5.25
CA VAL A 70 -6.61 1.10 5.98
C VAL A 70 -5.72 0.55 7.10
N LEU A 71 -4.41 0.42 6.86
CA LEU A 71 -3.49 -0.02 7.92
C LEU A 71 -3.46 0.95 9.10
N THR A 72 -3.42 2.26 8.84
CA THR A 72 -3.43 3.27 9.90
C THR A 72 -4.76 3.29 10.66
N ALA A 73 -5.88 3.19 9.95
CA ALA A 73 -7.20 3.13 10.60
C ALA A 73 -7.35 1.91 11.51
N ARG A 74 -6.79 0.74 11.12
CA ARG A 74 -6.97 -0.52 11.85
C ARG A 74 -5.94 -0.78 12.94
N PHE A 75 -4.68 -0.42 12.69
CA PHE A 75 -3.55 -0.81 13.52
C PHE A 75 -2.78 0.40 14.08
N GLY A 76 -3.20 1.62 13.74
CA GLY A 76 -2.52 2.84 14.15
C GLY A 76 -1.37 3.24 13.24
N VAL A 77 -0.97 4.51 13.36
CA VAL A 77 0.01 5.15 12.47
C VAL A 77 1.41 4.52 12.59
N GLU A 78 1.84 4.17 13.80
CA GLU A 78 3.18 3.62 14.03
C GLU A 78 3.34 2.23 13.40
N THR A 79 2.34 1.36 13.55
CA THR A 79 2.33 0.04 12.90
C THR A 79 2.29 0.18 11.38
N ALA A 80 1.46 1.08 10.84
CA ALA A 80 1.40 1.32 9.41
C ALA A 80 2.75 1.80 8.83
N ARG A 81 3.44 2.70 9.53
CA ARG A 81 4.80 3.18 9.19
C ARG A 81 5.83 2.06 9.20
N ALA A 82 5.86 1.24 10.25
CA ALA A 82 6.78 0.11 10.32
C ALA A 82 6.60 -0.85 9.13
N ILE A 83 5.35 -1.13 8.76
CA ILE A 83 5.00 -1.97 7.61
C ILE A 83 5.39 -1.30 6.28
N ALA A 84 5.19 0.02 6.14
CA ALA A 84 5.62 0.78 4.97
C ALA A 84 7.15 0.73 4.81
N THR A 85 7.91 1.00 5.88
CA THR A 85 9.38 0.91 5.86
C THR A 85 9.85 -0.50 5.47
N ALA A 86 9.17 -1.54 5.98
CA ALA A 86 9.45 -2.90 5.57
C ALA A 86 9.20 -3.11 4.07
N GLN A 87 8.08 -2.64 3.52
CA GLN A 87 7.82 -2.71 2.08
C GLN A 87 8.97 -2.10 1.25
N GLU A 88 9.40 -0.89 1.62
CA GLU A 88 10.41 -0.13 0.87
C GLU A 88 11.83 -0.69 1.00
N SER A 89 12.20 -1.26 2.16
CA SER A 89 13.54 -1.83 2.39
C SER A 89 13.91 -3.00 1.47
N GLY A 90 12.93 -3.57 0.74
CA GLY A 90 13.18 -4.59 -0.28
C GLY A 90 13.39 -4.06 -1.70
N SER A 91 13.21 -2.76 -1.94
CA SER A 91 13.33 -2.15 -3.27
C SER A 91 14.76 -1.66 -3.51
N SER A 92 15.39 -2.08 -4.61
CA SER A 92 16.74 -1.62 -5.00
C SER A 92 16.73 -0.25 -5.69
N ALA A 93 15.56 0.35 -5.93
CA ALA A 93 15.40 1.61 -6.66
C ALA A 93 15.09 2.80 -5.71
N ARG A 94 16.14 3.49 -5.24
CA ARG A 94 16.03 4.63 -4.29
C ARG A 94 15.20 5.83 -4.77
N HIS A 95 14.97 5.99 -6.08
CA HIS A 95 14.15 7.09 -6.61
C HIS A 95 12.65 6.78 -6.61
N ASP A 96 12.29 5.49 -6.64
CA ASP A 96 10.90 5.03 -6.55
C ASP A 96 10.36 5.20 -5.11
N SER A 97 11.26 5.08 -4.11
CA SER A 97 10.87 5.07 -2.70
C SER A 97 10.29 6.39 -2.20
N ARG A 98 10.75 7.57 -2.67
CA ARG A 98 10.22 8.87 -2.18
C ARG A 98 8.78 9.13 -2.61
N VAL A 99 8.42 8.70 -3.82
CA VAL A 99 7.04 8.81 -4.34
C VAL A 99 6.12 7.90 -3.53
N ASP A 100 6.57 6.67 -3.27
CA ASP A 100 5.80 5.70 -2.49
C ASP A 100 5.70 6.12 -1.02
N GLU A 101 6.78 6.66 -0.42
CA GLU A 101 6.79 7.29 0.91
C GLU A 101 5.78 8.44 1.01
N HIS A 102 5.71 9.33 0.02
CA HIS A 102 4.72 10.41 -0.03
C HIS A 102 3.30 9.86 -0.06
N ASN A 103 3.00 8.96 -1.01
CA ASN A 103 1.66 8.38 -1.14
C ASN A 103 1.27 7.57 0.11
N ASN A 104 2.24 6.91 0.75
CA ASN A 104 2.07 6.24 2.03
C ASN A 104 1.68 7.24 3.13
N ALA A 105 2.38 8.38 3.23
CA ALA A 105 2.11 9.41 4.22
C ALA A 105 0.72 10.03 4.06
N VAL A 106 0.30 10.35 2.83
CA VAL A 106 -1.06 10.82 2.53
C VAL A 106 -2.11 9.78 2.96
N GLY A 107 -1.82 8.49 2.73
CA GLY A 107 -2.65 7.39 3.21
C GLY A 107 -2.76 7.37 4.73
N GLN A 108 -1.63 7.45 5.44
CA GLN A 108 -1.58 7.44 6.90
C GLN A 108 -2.38 8.59 7.52
N GLU A 109 -2.22 9.81 7.00
CA GLU A 109 -2.97 10.98 7.47
C GLU A 109 -4.49 10.80 7.27
N TYR A 110 -4.90 10.33 6.09
CA TYR A 110 -6.30 10.04 5.81
C TYR A 110 -6.85 8.94 6.73
N GLY A 111 -6.08 7.87 6.93
CA GLY A 111 -6.46 6.74 7.79
C GLY A 111 -6.62 7.14 9.25
N ALA A 112 -5.73 8.00 9.77
CA ALA A 112 -5.81 8.51 11.13
C ALA A 112 -7.06 9.38 11.35
N THR A 113 -7.39 10.21 10.36
CA THR A 113 -8.55 11.12 10.42
C THR A 113 -9.87 10.36 10.28
N ASN A 114 -9.92 9.30 9.48
CA ASN A 114 -11.15 8.60 9.07
C ASN A 114 -11.24 7.17 9.66
N ALA A 115 -10.59 6.91 10.79
CA ALA A 115 -10.44 5.55 11.34
C ALA A 115 -11.79 4.84 11.56
N ALA A 116 -12.79 5.56 12.08
CA ALA A 116 -14.13 5.02 12.32
C ALA A 116 -14.81 4.51 11.04
N GLU A 117 -14.61 5.19 9.92
CA GLU A 117 -15.26 4.87 8.64
C GLU A 117 -14.55 3.72 7.89
N LEU A 118 -13.26 3.52 8.18
CA LEU A 118 -12.39 2.54 7.54
C LEU A 118 -12.27 1.20 8.31
N GLY A 119 -13.01 1.02 9.41
CA GLY A 119 -13.00 -0.23 10.18
C GLY A 119 -13.61 -1.43 9.43
N GLY A 120 -14.54 -1.19 8.51
CA GLY A 120 -15.33 -2.23 7.82
C GLY A 120 -14.57 -3.05 6.76
N THR A 121 -15.15 -4.20 6.38
CA THR A 121 -14.59 -5.12 5.38
C THR A 121 -14.45 -4.52 3.98
N ASP A 122 -15.27 -3.52 3.66
CA ASP A 122 -15.28 -2.85 2.35
C ASP A 122 -14.41 -1.57 2.28
N ALA A 123 -13.64 -1.27 3.33
CA ALA A 123 -12.85 -0.03 3.44
C ALA A 123 -11.99 0.23 2.18
N MET A 124 -11.34 -0.81 1.65
CA MET A 124 -10.50 -0.69 0.44
C MET A 124 -11.29 -0.24 -0.80
N ARG A 125 -12.54 -0.69 -0.97
CA ARG A 125 -13.39 -0.27 -2.11
C ARG A 125 -13.90 1.16 -1.91
N ARG A 126 -14.23 1.54 -0.68
CA ARG A 126 -14.69 2.90 -0.33
C ARG A 126 -13.61 3.95 -0.59
N LEU A 127 -12.34 3.58 -0.47
CA LEU A 127 -11.22 4.47 -0.75
C LEU A 127 -10.95 4.70 -2.24
N VAL A 128 -11.53 3.93 -3.17
CA VAL A 128 -11.33 4.11 -4.61
C VAL A 128 -11.69 5.52 -5.09
N PRO A 129 -12.90 6.05 -4.86
CA PRO A 129 -13.24 7.42 -5.28
C PRO A 129 -12.34 8.47 -4.64
N VAL A 130 -11.91 8.27 -3.38
CA VAL A 130 -10.99 9.18 -2.68
C VAL A 130 -9.61 9.16 -3.34
N ALA A 131 -9.08 7.97 -3.61
CA ALA A 131 -7.78 7.80 -4.24
C ALA A 131 -7.76 8.39 -5.65
N LEU A 132 -8.86 8.27 -6.41
CA LEU A 132 -9.01 8.92 -7.72
C LEU A 132 -9.06 10.44 -7.60
N ALA A 133 -9.84 10.98 -6.66
CA ALA A 133 -9.90 12.43 -6.43
C ALA A 133 -8.54 13.01 -6.04
N LYS A 134 -7.79 12.33 -5.16
CA LYS A 134 -6.43 12.73 -4.76
C LYS A 134 -5.41 12.59 -5.89
N TRP A 135 -5.60 11.63 -6.79
CA TRP A 135 -4.79 11.54 -8.02
C TRP A 135 -5.09 12.72 -8.95
N ASP A 136 -6.36 13.00 -9.20
CA ASP A 136 -6.78 14.07 -10.11
C ASP A 136 -6.39 15.48 -9.60
N SER A 137 -6.30 15.66 -8.28
CA SER A 137 -5.79 16.90 -7.66
C SER A 137 -4.26 17.02 -7.65
N GLY A 138 -3.53 15.96 -8.01
CA GLY A 138 -2.07 15.89 -7.93
C GLY A 138 -1.51 15.69 -6.52
N GLU A 139 -2.36 15.41 -5.53
CA GLU A 139 -1.93 15.08 -4.16
C GLU A 139 -1.24 13.71 -4.11
N LEU A 140 -1.73 12.73 -4.88
CA LEU A 140 -1.00 11.50 -5.14
C LEU A 140 -0.02 11.70 -6.30
N VAL A 141 1.23 11.30 -6.09
CA VAL A 141 2.33 11.55 -7.02
C VAL A 141 2.83 10.27 -7.66
N TRP A 142 3.50 10.40 -8.80
CA TRP A 142 4.20 9.29 -9.47
C TRP A 142 5.51 9.78 -10.09
N VAL A 143 6.41 8.85 -10.44
CA VAL A 143 7.69 9.18 -11.07
C VAL A 143 7.46 9.69 -12.50
N THR A 144 7.49 11.01 -12.70
CA THR A 144 7.60 11.60 -14.04
C THR A 144 9.06 11.50 -14.50
N ARG A 145 9.33 10.83 -15.63
CA ARG A 145 10.65 10.93 -16.26
C ARG A 145 10.89 12.40 -16.60
N ARG A 146 11.90 13.01 -16.00
CA ARG A 146 12.52 14.22 -16.54
C ARG A 146 13.60 13.81 -17.52
#